data_AF-A0A849SKF0-F1
#
_entry.id   AF-A0A849SKF0-F1
#
_cell.length_a   1.000
_cell.length_b   1.000
_cell.length_c   1.000
_cell.angle_alpha   90.00
_cell.angle_beta   90.00
_cell.angle_gamma   90.00
#
_symmetry.space_group_name_H-M   'P 1'
#
loop_
_entity.id
_entity.type
_entity.pdbx_description
1 polymer ?
#
loop_
_entity_poly.entity_id
_entity_poly.type
_entity_poly.pdbx_seq_one_letter_code
_entity_poly.pdbx_strand_id
1 'polypeptide(L)'
;ARLAATARALRLGPSDDYELLLAVDPERRRAFGLRNLDQRTPLAFIGTLTDVPGARVLETPDGEMPIAARGFDHLAAKRRAQR
;
A
#
# COMPACT_ATOMS: atom_id res chain seq x y z
N ALA A 1 -13.75 -19.34 8.52
CA ALA A 1 -14.22 -19.11 7.13
C ALA A 1 -13.00 -18.93 6.23
N ARG A 2 -12.97 -19.53 5.04
CA ARG A 2 -11.87 -19.37 4.08
C ARG A 2 -12.17 -18.15 3.23
N LEU A 3 -11.36 -17.10 3.32
CA LEU A 3 -11.48 -15.93 2.45
C LEU A 3 -11.17 -16.35 1.01
N ALA A 4 -11.99 -15.89 0.06
CA ALA A 4 -11.75 -16.11 -1.37
C ALA A 4 -10.53 -15.32 -1.90
N ALA A 5 -10.03 -14.37 -1.12
CA ALA A 5 -8.89 -13.53 -1.44
C ALA A 5 -7.63 -13.96 -0.67
N THR A 6 -6.46 -13.83 -1.31
CA THR A 6 -5.17 -14.01 -0.64
C THR A 6 -4.85 -12.81 0.25
N ALA A 7 -4.03 -13.00 1.29
CA ALA A 7 -3.56 -11.89 2.11
C ALA A 7 -2.86 -10.79 1.29
N ARG A 8 -2.15 -11.17 0.23
CA ARG A 8 -1.53 -10.22 -0.71
C ARG A 8 -2.57 -9.39 -1.46
N ALA A 9 -3.64 -10.03 -1.95
CA ALA A 9 -4.72 -9.33 -2.66
C ALA A 9 -5.46 -8.35 -1.74
N LEU A 10 -5.62 -8.69 -0.46
CA LEU A 10 -6.23 -7.80 0.53
C LEU A 10 -5.36 -6.58 0.86
N ARG A 11 -4.02 -6.73 0.87
CA ARG A 11 -3.09 -5.65 1.24
C ARG A 11 -2.74 -4.69 0.11
N LEU A 12 -2.76 -5.16 -1.13
CA LEU A 12 -2.21 -4.44 -2.29
C LEU A 12 -3.23 -4.25 -3.42
N GLY A 13 -4.45 -4.75 -3.25
CA GLY A 13 -5.54 -4.60 -4.20
C GLY A 13 -6.45 -3.43 -3.83
N PRO A 14 -7.52 -3.21 -4.63
CA PRO A 14 -8.64 -2.38 -4.25
C PRO A 14 -9.15 -2.75 -2.86
N SER A 15 -9.28 -1.75 -2.00
CA SER A 15 -9.77 -1.91 -0.64
C SER A 15 -10.58 -0.69 -0.21
N ASP A 16 -11.40 -0.90 0.81
CA ASP A 16 -12.14 0.14 1.52
C ASP A 16 -11.45 0.39 2.87
N ASP A 17 -10.12 0.55 2.87
CA ASP A 17 -9.34 0.64 4.13
C ASP A 17 -9.64 1.94 4.89
N TYR A 18 -9.92 3.03 4.18
CA TYR A 18 -10.07 4.38 4.76
C TYR A 18 -8.90 4.83 5.66
N GLU A 19 -7.72 4.22 5.48
CA GLU A 19 -6.49 4.55 6.20
C GLU A 19 -5.71 5.69 5.55
N LEU A 20 -4.86 6.36 6.33
CA LEU A 20 -3.98 7.42 5.84
C LEU A 20 -2.63 6.86 5.36
N LEU A 21 -2.29 7.11 4.09
CA LEU A 21 -0.93 6.91 3.57
C LEU A 21 -0.18 8.24 3.57
N LEU A 22 0.85 8.34 4.41
CA LEU A 22 1.63 9.56 4.60
C LEU A 22 3.07 9.37 4.14
N ALA A 23 3.63 10.40 3.51
CA ALA A 23 5.07 10.54 3.30
C ALA A 23 5.65 11.47 4.36
N VAL A 24 6.75 11.07 4.99
CA VAL A 24 7.45 11.90 5.96
C VAL A 24 8.92 12.00 5.61
N ASP A 25 9.51 13.13 5.97
CA ASP A 25 10.96 13.34 5.94
C ASP A 25 11.67 12.26 6.79
N PRO A 26 12.63 11.51 6.22
CA PRO A 26 13.38 10.48 6.94
C PRO A 26 14.06 10.98 8.22
N GLU A 27 14.54 12.22 8.25
CA GLU A 27 15.20 12.81 9.43
C GLU A 27 14.21 13.00 10.59
N ARG A 28 12.92 13.14 10.28
CA ARG A 28 11.83 13.33 11.24
C ARG A 28 11.15 12.03 11.65
N ARG A 29 11.59 10.88 11.12
CA ARG A 29 11.01 9.56 11.37
C ARG A 29 10.93 9.21 12.86
N ARG A 30 12.00 9.48 13.62
CA ARG A 30 12.04 9.23 15.07
C ARG A 30 10.99 10.06 15.82
N ALA A 31 10.79 11.31 15.44
CA ALA A 31 9.81 12.19 16.08
C ALA A 31 8.37 11.72 15.80
N PHE A 32 8.10 11.19 14.59
CA PHE A 32 6.81 10.59 14.25
C PHE A 32 6.57 9.26 14.98
N GLY A 33 7.55 8.36 15.01
CA GLY A 33 7.42 7.06 15.67
C GLY A 33 7.18 7.17 17.17
N LEU A 34 7.92 8.05 17.85
CA LEU A 34 7.82 8.22 19.31
C LEU A 34 6.53 8.90 19.75
N ARG A 35 6.01 9.87 18.97
CA ARG A 35 4.75 10.56 19.31
C ARG A 35 3.50 9.71 19.14
N ASN A 36 3.57 8.66 18.31
CA ASN A 36 2.42 7.78 18.04
C ASN A 36 2.36 6.56 18.97
N LEU A 37 3.42 6.22 19.71
CA LEU A 37 3.38 5.13 20.69
C LEU A 37 2.40 5.42 21.85
N ASP A 38 2.18 6.70 22.17
CA ASP A 38 1.21 7.14 23.18
C ASP A 38 -0.22 7.30 22.62
N GLN A 39 -0.40 7.20 21.29
CA GLN A 39 -1.68 7.39 20.63
C GLN A 39 -2.28 6.05 20.21
N ARG A 40 -3.60 5.92 20.31
CA ARG A 40 -4.35 4.68 20.04
C ARG A 40 -4.35 4.25 18.56
N THR A 41 -3.68 4.99 17.69
CA THR A 41 -3.69 4.76 16.24
C THR A 41 -2.35 4.14 15.81
N PRO A 42 -2.36 2.89 15.35
CA PRO A 42 -1.15 2.22 14.89
C PRO A 42 -0.50 2.96 13.72
N LEU A 43 0.83 3.12 13.77
CA LEU A 43 1.62 3.67 12.68
C LEU A 43 2.69 2.67 12.24
N ALA A 44 2.81 2.44 10.93
CA ALA A 44 3.84 1.61 10.35
C ALA A 44 4.56 2.34 9.22
N PHE A 45 5.90 2.23 9.18
CA PHE A 45 6.71 2.67 8.05
C PHE A 45 6.84 1.52 7.05
N ILE A 46 6.21 1.66 5.89
CA ILE A 46 6.06 0.56 4.91
C ILE A 46 6.97 0.68 3.68
N GLY A 47 7.83 1.71 3.60
CA GLY A 47 8.76 1.90 2.49
C GLY A 47 9.38 3.28 2.44
N THR A 48 10.00 3.60 1.30
CA THR A 48 10.62 4.88 0.97
C THR A 48 10.14 5.36 -0.40
N LEU A 49 10.17 6.68 -0.62
CA LEU A 49 9.98 7.26 -1.95
C LEU A 49 11.31 7.27 -2.70
N THR A 50 11.25 7.02 -4.00
CA THR A 50 12.40 7.13 -4.92
C THR A 50 12.14 8.22 -5.94
N ASP A 51 13.18 8.59 -6.67
CA ASP A 51 13.13 9.52 -7.80
C ASP A 51 12.61 8.88 -9.10
N VAL A 52 12.47 7.54 -9.14
CA VAL A 52 11.98 6.79 -10.30
C VAL A 52 10.45 6.80 -10.35
N PRO A 53 9.82 7.47 -11.34
CA PRO A 53 8.37 7.57 -11.41
C PRO A 53 7.72 6.20 -11.66
N GLY A 54 6.65 5.90 -10.92
CA GLY A 54 5.83 4.70 -11.14
C GLY A 54 6.44 3.38 -10.65
N ALA A 55 7.67 3.40 -10.14
CA ALA A 55 8.30 2.24 -9.51
C ALA A 55 7.54 1.86 -8.23
N ARG A 56 7.10 0.60 -8.16
CA ARG A 56 6.43 0.02 -7.00
C ARG A 56 7.05 -1.35 -6.79
N VAL A 57 7.84 -1.48 -5.74
CA VAL A 57 8.65 -2.68 -5.48
C VAL A 57 8.41 -3.12 -4.04
N LEU A 58 8.26 -4.42 -3.85
CA LEU A 58 8.36 -5.03 -2.52
C LEU A 58 9.73 -5.64 -2.38
N GLU A 59 10.39 -5.30 -1.28
CA GLU A 59 11.50 -6.10 -0.80
C GLU A 59 10.96 -7.43 -0.25
N THR A 60 11.59 -8.52 -0.66
CA THR A 60 11.32 -9.88 -0.20
C THR A 60 12.63 -10.54 0.22
N PRO A 61 12.60 -11.65 0.97
CA PRO A 61 13.82 -12.39 1.30
C PRO A 61 14.63 -12.81 0.07
N ASP A 62 13.96 -13.02 -1.07
CA ASP A 62 14.56 -13.44 -2.33
C ASP A 62 14.94 -12.26 -3.25
N GLY A 63 14.82 -11.02 -2.76
CA GLY A 63 15.14 -9.79 -3.49
C GLY A 63 13.91 -8.92 -3.77
N GLU A 64 14.02 -8.05 -4.77
CA GLU A 64 12.99 -7.09 -5.14
C GLU A 64 11.94 -7.69 -6.08
N MET A 65 10.66 -7.44 -5.80
CA MET A 65 9.56 -7.86 -6.65
C MET A 65 8.71 -6.67 -7.09
N PRO A 66 8.54 -6.43 -8.41
CA PRO A 66 7.67 -5.37 -8.90
C PRO A 66 6.20 -5.67 -8.58
N ILE A 67 5.45 -4.61 -8.25
CA ILE A 67 4.01 -4.70 -7.97
C ILE A 67 3.23 -4.20 -9.19
N ALA A 68 2.54 -5.11 -9.86
CA ALA A 68 1.52 -4.77 -10.85
C ALA A 68 0.21 -4.36 -10.14
N ALA A 69 0.19 -3.19 -9.52
CA ALA A 69 -1.00 -2.68 -8.84
C ALA A 69 -2.04 -2.18 -9.85
N ARG A 70 -3.27 -2.69 -9.74
CA ARG A 70 -4.46 -2.21 -10.47
C ARG A 70 -5.35 -1.50 -9.48
N GLY A 71 -5.62 -0.22 -9.73
CA GLY A 71 -6.57 0.55 -8.93
C GLY A 71 -8.01 0.04 -9.13
N PHE A 72 -8.88 0.44 -8.22
CA PHE A 72 -10.32 0.27 -8.41
C PHE A 72 -10.80 1.19 -9.55
N ASP A 73 -11.66 0.68 -10.42
CA ASP A 73 -12.28 1.42 -11.52
C ASP A 73 -13.75 1.03 -11.63
N HIS A 74 -14.64 1.96 -11.24
CA HIS A 74 -16.09 1.77 -11.27
C HIS A 74 -16.64 1.39 -12.66
N LEU A 75 -15.94 1.74 -13.73
CA LEU A 75 -16.39 1.55 -15.11
C LEU A 75 -15.72 0.35 -15.80
N ALA A 76 -14.79 -0.33 -15.13
CA ALA A 76 -14.05 -1.45 -15.70
C ALA A 76 -14.99 -2.58 -16.16
N ALA A 77 -16.06 -2.86 -15.42
CA ALA A 77 -17.04 -3.88 -15.79
C ALA A 77 -17.85 -3.50 -17.04
N LYS A 78 -18.24 -2.23 -17.18
CA LYS A 78 -19.02 -1.73 -18.31
C LYS A 78 -18.23 -1.74 -19.61
N ARG A 79 -16.92 -1.42 -19.54
CA ARG A 79 -16.01 -1.43 -20.70
C ARG A 79 -15.75 -2.82 -21.28
N ARG A 80 -15.86 -3.89 -20.47
CA ARG A 80 -15.66 -5.28 -20.95
C ARG A 80 -16.87 -5.82 -21.72
N ALA A 81 -18.07 -5.33 -21.43
CA ALA A 81 -19.30 -5.77 -22.09
C ALA A 81 -19.53 -5.13 -23.48
N GLN A 82 -18.68 -4.17 -23.87
CA GLN A 82 -18.78 -3.41 -25.14
C GLN A 82 -17.68 -3.77 -26.14
N ARG A 83 -16.86 -4.79 -25.84
CA ARG A 83 -15.83 -5.34 -26.71
C ARG A 83 -16.19 -6.77 -27.05
#